data_AF-A0A0K8VW74-F1
#
_entry.id   AF-A0A0K8VW74-F1
#
_cell.length_a   1.000
_cell.length_b   1.000
_cell.length_c   1.000
_cell.angle_alpha   90.00
_cell.angle_beta   90.00
_cell.angle_gamma   90.00
#
_symmetry.space_group_name_H-M   'P 1'
#
loop_
_entity.id
_entity.type
_entity.pdbx_description
1 polymer ?
#
loop_
_entity_poly.entity_id
_entity_poly.type
_entity_poly.pdbx_seq_one_letter_code
_entity_poly.pdbx_strand_id
1 'polypeptide(L)'
;MKVTLLILAFIVVSVNWTTASFLERNLVCFYDSKGVTRAGQAQFSTADLEIALQFCTHVIYGYVGIKPETFQLMSLNENLDIQRRHFATVTALKEKYPHIKFLLSVGGDRDAGGHEKYINLLEAGRQKQTAFIDSARDFLRSYNFDGIDLAFQLPRNKPRKVHSDAGAVWKSFKKFFTGDFIVDEKADEHKEELTDLIKDLKNTLRSDNLLLSLTVLPNVNSSCKY
;
A
#
# COMPACT_ATOMS: atom_id res chain seq x y z
N MET A 1 20.76 -13.58 -79.16
CA MET A 1 22.06 -13.70 -78.46
C MET A 1 21.95 -12.87 -77.20
N LYS A 2 21.68 -13.49 -76.05
CA LYS A 2 22.66 -14.04 -75.09
C LYS A 2 23.02 -12.99 -74.02
N VAL A 3 22.53 -13.26 -72.80
CA VAL A 3 23.29 -13.18 -71.53
C VAL A 3 23.52 -11.73 -71.05
N THR A 4 23.08 -11.27 -69.87
CA THR A 4 23.43 -11.82 -68.55
C THR A 4 22.52 -11.22 -67.46
N LEU A 5 22.13 -12.08 -66.51
CA LEU A 5 21.58 -11.76 -65.19
C LEU A 5 22.34 -10.65 -64.46
N LEU A 6 21.62 -9.77 -63.77
CA LEU A 6 22.04 -9.23 -62.47
C LEU A 6 20.80 -9.08 -61.59
N ILE A 7 20.53 -10.15 -60.85
CA ILE A 7 19.53 -10.22 -59.79
C ILE A 7 20.07 -9.36 -58.64
N LEU A 8 19.57 -8.14 -58.50
CA LEU A 8 19.71 -7.36 -57.27
C LEU A 8 18.69 -7.91 -56.27
N ALA A 9 19.05 -9.04 -55.63
CA ALA A 9 18.38 -9.50 -54.44
C ALA A 9 18.66 -8.48 -53.34
N PHE A 10 17.72 -7.54 -53.13
CA PHE A 10 17.64 -6.78 -51.89
C PHE A 10 17.33 -7.79 -50.79
N ILE A 11 18.39 -8.30 -50.15
CA ILE A 11 18.28 -9.00 -48.87
C ILE A 11 17.85 -7.93 -47.87
N VAL A 12 16.54 -7.82 -47.65
CA VAL A 12 16.00 -7.13 -46.48
C VAL A 12 16.41 -8.00 -45.29
N VAL A 13 17.56 -7.70 -44.71
CA VAL A 13 17.93 -8.21 -43.39
C VAL A 13 16.95 -7.55 -42.43
N SER A 14 15.84 -8.22 -42.16
CA SER A 14 14.99 -7.91 -41.01
C SER A 14 15.83 -8.16 -39.77
N VAL A 15 16.49 -7.13 -39.27
CA VAL A 15 17.07 -7.14 -37.93
C VAL A 15 15.86 -7.25 -37.00
N ASN A 16 15.53 -8.48 -36.61
CA ASN A 16 14.65 -8.71 -35.49
C ASN A 16 15.40 -8.16 -34.27
N TRP A 17 15.17 -6.89 -33.93
CA TRP A 17 15.42 -6.41 -32.59
C TRP A 17 14.53 -7.25 -31.69
N THR A 18 15.09 -8.32 -31.13
CA THR A 18 14.59 -8.88 -29.89
C THR A 18 14.71 -7.74 -28.89
N THR A 19 13.62 -7.00 -28.67
CA THR A 19 13.49 -6.14 -27.50
C THR A 19 13.68 -7.08 -26.32
N ALA A 20 14.87 -7.07 -25.74
CA ALA A 20 15.06 -7.67 -24.44
C ALA A 20 14.04 -6.99 -23.55
N SER A 21 13.03 -7.75 -23.09
CA SER A 21 12.14 -7.30 -22.04
C SER A 21 13.03 -7.12 -20.82
N PHE A 22 13.57 -5.92 -20.63
CA PHE A 22 14.12 -5.54 -19.35
C PHE A 22 13.01 -5.82 -18.35
N LEU A 23 13.29 -6.66 -17.36
CA LEU A 23 12.40 -6.85 -16.23
C LEU A 23 12.30 -5.47 -15.57
N GLU A 24 11.24 -4.71 -15.87
CA GLU A 24 10.98 -3.42 -15.22
C GLU A 24 10.78 -3.73 -13.74
N ARG A 25 11.83 -3.47 -12.95
CA ARG A 25 11.79 -3.66 -11.51
C ARG A 25 11.17 -2.42 -10.89
N ASN A 26 10.13 -2.63 -10.10
CA ASN A 26 9.53 -1.57 -9.32
C ASN A 26 10.41 -1.24 -8.12
N LEU A 27 10.74 0.04 -7.96
CA LEU A 27 11.22 0.62 -6.71
C LEU A 27 10.08 1.43 -6.10
N VAL A 28 9.56 0.97 -4.96
CA VAL A 28 8.40 1.55 -4.27
C VAL A 28 8.88 2.37 -3.07
N CYS A 29 8.67 3.67 -3.11
CA CYS A 29 9.14 4.63 -2.12
C CYS A 29 8.02 5.05 -1.16
N PHE A 30 8.10 4.66 0.11
CA PHE A 30 7.19 5.19 1.13
C PHE A 30 7.61 6.61 1.54
N TYR A 31 6.65 7.53 1.49
CA TYR A 31 6.80 8.93 1.87
C TYR A 31 5.93 9.25 3.09
N ASP A 32 6.54 9.35 4.27
CA ASP A 32 5.84 9.75 5.51
C ASP A 32 5.74 11.27 5.59
N SER A 33 4.53 11.82 5.39
CA SER A 33 4.28 13.26 5.33
C SER A 33 4.61 13.99 6.64
N LYS A 34 4.69 13.28 7.78
CA LYS A 34 5.17 13.85 9.05
C LYS A 34 6.61 14.38 8.95
N GLY A 35 7.39 13.91 7.97
CA GLY A 35 8.72 14.42 7.65
C GLY A 35 8.75 15.92 7.37
N VAL A 36 7.69 16.49 6.79
CA VAL A 36 7.61 17.91 6.43
C VAL A 36 7.63 18.82 7.67
N THR A 37 7.08 18.35 8.78
CA THR A 37 6.95 19.14 10.01
C THR A 37 8.02 18.80 11.06
N ARG A 38 8.99 17.93 10.73
CA ARG A 38 10.12 17.65 11.64
C ARG A 38 11.01 18.89 11.75
N ALA A 39 11.61 19.09 12.92
CA ALA A 39 12.51 20.21 13.16
C ALA A 39 13.96 19.88 12.73
N GLY A 40 14.69 20.90 12.28
CA GLY A 40 16.12 20.80 11.95
C GLY A 40 16.40 19.94 10.72
N GLN A 41 17.56 19.30 10.70
CA GLN A 41 18.06 18.52 9.56
C GLN A 41 17.25 17.25 9.26
N ALA A 42 16.34 16.86 10.15
CA ALA A 42 15.45 15.72 9.94
C ALA A 42 14.17 16.11 9.17
N GLN A 43 13.99 17.40 8.86
CA GLN A 43 12.92 17.87 7.98
C GLN A 43 13.12 17.28 6.58
N PHE A 44 12.04 16.73 6.03
CA PHE A 44 12.04 16.18 4.67
C PHE A 44 10.96 16.90 3.87
N SER A 45 11.39 17.83 3.02
CA SER A 45 10.54 18.71 2.22
C SER A 45 10.08 18.07 0.91
N THR A 46 9.23 18.77 0.15
CA THR A 46 8.88 18.35 -1.22
C THR A 46 10.07 18.41 -2.17
N ALA A 47 11.04 19.31 -1.95
CA ALA A 47 12.26 19.36 -2.75
C ALA A 47 13.13 18.11 -2.53
N ASP A 48 13.21 17.63 -1.29
CA ASP A 48 13.92 16.39 -0.97
C ASP A 48 13.23 15.16 -1.60
N LEU A 49 11.89 15.14 -1.58
CA LEU A 49 11.10 14.12 -2.28
C LEU A 49 11.42 14.12 -3.78
N GLU A 50 11.42 15.30 -4.40
CA GLU A 50 11.66 15.46 -5.84
C GLU A 50 13.02 14.93 -6.29
N ILE A 51 14.07 15.11 -5.47
CA ILE A 51 15.40 14.54 -5.72
C ILE A 51 15.35 13.00 -5.72
N ALA A 52 14.55 12.40 -4.82
CA ALA A 52 14.41 10.95 -4.71
C ALA A 52 13.58 10.34 -5.86
N LEU A 53 12.68 11.11 -6.49
CA LEU A 53 11.76 10.61 -7.52
C LEU A 53 12.45 9.97 -8.71
N GLN A 54 13.64 10.43 -9.11
CA GLN A 54 14.39 9.84 -10.23
C GLN A 54 14.73 8.34 -10.03
N PHE A 55 14.65 7.84 -8.80
CA PHE A 55 14.91 6.44 -8.46
C PHE A 55 13.62 5.63 -8.23
N CYS A 56 12.47 6.29 -8.06
CA CYS A 56 11.21 5.66 -7.69
C CYS A 56 10.38 5.35 -8.93
N THR A 57 9.70 4.20 -8.91
CA THR A 57 8.63 3.87 -9.87
C THR A 57 7.25 4.17 -9.28
N HIS A 58 7.13 4.02 -7.96
CA HIS A 58 5.91 4.25 -7.21
C HIS A 58 6.26 5.05 -5.95
N VAL A 59 5.42 6.01 -5.59
CA VAL A 59 5.49 6.75 -4.33
C VAL A 59 4.22 6.47 -3.56
N ILE A 60 4.37 6.02 -2.32
CA ILE A 60 3.26 5.75 -1.42
C ILE A 60 3.22 6.86 -0.38
N TYR A 61 2.24 7.77 -0.51
CA TYR A 61 1.99 8.84 0.45
C TYR A 61 1.39 8.26 1.72
N GLY A 62 2.12 8.38 2.82
CA GLY A 62 1.71 7.98 4.15
C GLY A 62 1.34 9.19 5.02
N TYR A 63 0.23 9.19 5.76
CA TYR A 63 -0.84 8.18 5.76
C TYR A 63 -2.19 8.85 6.02
N VAL A 64 -3.25 8.22 5.53
CA VAL A 64 -4.63 8.49 5.95
C VAL A 64 -5.10 7.41 6.93
N GLY A 65 -6.11 7.73 7.73
CA GLY A 65 -6.75 6.79 8.64
C GLY A 65 -8.21 6.56 8.27
N ILE A 66 -8.89 5.80 9.12
CA ILE A 66 -10.35 5.61 9.05
C ILE A 66 -11.04 6.24 10.26
N LYS A 67 -12.19 6.87 10.03
CA LYS A 67 -13.07 7.37 11.09
C LYS A 67 -13.68 6.20 11.86
N PRO A 68 -13.66 6.18 13.21
CA PRO A 68 -14.14 5.05 13.99
C PRO A 68 -15.60 4.65 13.73
N GLU A 69 -16.49 5.62 13.50
CA GLU A 69 -17.94 5.38 13.42
C GLU A 69 -18.46 5.13 12.00
N THR A 70 -17.83 5.78 11.01
CA THR A 70 -18.27 5.73 9.62
C THR A 70 -17.38 4.88 8.73
N PHE A 71 -16.17 4.57 9.20
CA PHE A 71 -15.09 3.92 8.46
C PHE A 71 -14.70 4.63 7.15
N GLN A 72 -15.13 5.86 6.97
CA GLN A 72 -14.69 6.67 5.83
C GLN A 72 -13.23 7.10 6.04
N LEU A 73 -12.51 7.29 4.94
CA LEU A 73 -11.15 7.83 4.99
C LEU A 73 -11.12 9.22 5.64
N MET A 74 -10.05 9.48 6.37
CA MET A 74 -9.74 10.79 6.93
C MET A 74 -8.24 11.07 6.87
N SER A 75 -7.89 12.33 6.64
CA SER A 75 -6.52 12.80 6.74
C SER A 75 -6.06 12.77 8.20
N LEU A 76 -4.87 12.22 8.45
CA LEU A 76 -4.27 12.24 9.79
C LEU A 76 -3.69 13.61 10.17
N ASN A 77 -3.47 14.50 9.19
CA ASN A 77 -3.04 15.88 9.42
C ASN A 77 -3.76 16.85 8.47
N GLU A 78 -5.03 17.18 8.76
CA GLU A 78 -5.85 18.03 7.88
C GLU A 78 -5.24 19.41 7.60
N ASN A 79 -4.48 19.98 8.55
CA ASN A 79 -3.81 21.26 8.34
C ASN A 79 -2.78 21.16 7.20
N LEU A 80 -1.97 20.11 7.18
CA LEU A 80 -0.97 19.91 6.12
C LEU A 80 -1.63 19.40 4.84
N ASP A 81 -2.35 18.30 4.95
CA ASP A 81 -2.77 17.51 3.80
C ASP A 81 -3.86 18.23 2.98
N ILE A 82 -4.81 18.89 3.67
CA ILE A 82 -5.97 19.55 3.06
C ILE A 82 -5.78 21.07 3.03
N GLN A 83 -5.61 21.72 4.18
CA GLN A 83 -5.60 23.20 4.25
C GLN A 83 -4.39 23.81 3.52
N ARG A 84 -3.21 23.18 3.66
CA ARG A 84 -1.99 23.54 2.90
C ARG A 84 -1.85 22.76 1.59
N ARG A 85 -2.87 21.97 1.22
CA ARG A 85 -2.97 21.23 -0.04
C ARG A 85 -1.80 20.28 -0.33
N HIS A 86 -1.17 19.73 0.71
CA HIS A 86 0.05 18.93 0.55
C HIS A 86 -0.17 17.67 -0.30
N PHE A 87 -1.34 17.03 -0.23
CA PHE A 87 -1.69 15.93 -1.14
C PHE A 87 -1.59 16.36 -2.61
N ALA A 88 -2.23 17.48 -2.97
CA ALA A 88 -2.24 17.99 -4.34
C ALA A 88 -0.84 18.44 -4.79
N THR A 89 -0.04 19.01 -3.89
CA THR A 89 1.36 19.38 -4.18
C THR A 89 2.20 18.15 -4.52
N VAL A 90 2.05 17.05 -3.79
CA VAL A 90 2.80 15.82 -4.07
C VAL A 90 2.32 15.16 -5.36
N THR A 91 1.00 15.07 -5.60
CA THR A 91 0.49 14.45 -6.82
C THR A 91 0.70 15.31 -8.08
N ALA A 92 0.91 16.62 -7.95
CA ALA A 92 1.32 17.49 -9.05
C ALA A 92 2.72 17.16 -9.60
N LEU A 93 3.57 16.48 -8.83
CA LEU A 93 4.89 16.02 -9.31
C LEU A 93 4.78 15.06 -10.51
N LYS A 94 3.60 14.48 -10.76
CA LYS A 94 3.28 13.72 -11.98
C LYS A 94 3.47 14.52 -13.26
N GLU A 95 3.31 15.84 -13.23
CA GLU A 95 3.54 16.70 -14.40
C GLU A 95 5.00 16.66 -14.85
N LYS A 96 5.92 16.55 -13.89
CA LYS A 96 7.36 16.44 -14.15
C LYS A 96 7.83 14.99 -14.29
N TYR A 97 7.18 14.06 -13.59
CA TYR A 97 7.52 12.63 -13.56
C TYR A 97 6.31 11.76 -13.95
N PRO A 98 5.85 11.80 -15.22
CA PRO A 98 4.60 11.16 -15.65
C PRO A 98 4.61 9.63 -15.60
N HIS A 99 5.80 9.02 -15.49
CA HIS A 99 5.99 7.58 -15.37
C HIS A 99 5.83 7.07 -13.94
N ILE A 100 5.91 7.94 -12.93
CA ILE A 100 5.81 7.55 -11.52
C ILE A 100 4.35 7.48 -11.11
N LYS A 101 3.98 6.43 -10.37
CA LYS A 101 2.64 6.27 -9.79
C LYS A 101 2.60 6.72 -8.35
N PHE A 102 1.61 7.55 -8.00
CA PHE A 102 1.44 8.08 -6.65
C PHE A 102 0.23 7.43 -6.00
N LEU A 103 0.46 6.62 -4.97
CA LEU A 103 -0.57 5.92 -4.21
C LEU A 103 -0.75 6.56 -2.85
N LEU A 104 -1.96 6.46 -2.27
CA LEU A 104 -2.28 6.92 -0.92
C LEU A 104 -2.38 5.72 0.03
N SER A 105 -1.64 5.71 1.14
CA SER A 105 -1.65 4.59 2.09
C SER A 105 -2.59 4.83 3.27
N VAL A 106 -3.41 3.82 3.57
CA VAL A 106 -4.33 3.79 4.71
C VAL A 106 -3.70 3.00 5.86
N GLY A 107 -3.56 3.62 7.03
CA GLY A 107 -3.06 2.98 8.25
C GLY A 107 -1.55 3.14 8.44
N GLY A 108 -0.78 2.08 8.16
CA GLY A 108 0.68 2.13 8.17
C GLY A 108 1.33 2.23 9.54
N ASP A 109 0.67 1.73 10.60
CA ASP A 109 1.05 1.94 12.00
C ASP A 109 1.13 3.42 12.42
N ARG A 110 0.49 4.31 11.64
CA ARG A 110 0.41 5.73 11.93
C ARG A 110 -0.98 6.18 12.37
N ASP A 111 -2.00 5.35 12.12
CA ASP A 111 -3.37 5.66 12.45
C ASP A 111 -3.67 5.34 13.93
N ALA A 112 -4.01 6.37 14.69
CA ALA A 112 -4.28 6.25 16.12
C ALA A 112 -5.56 5.43 16.37
N GLY A 113 -5.59 4.68 17.48
CA GLY A 113 -6.68 3.76 17.82
C GLY A 113 -6.37 2.28 17.54
N GLY A 114 -5.19 1.98 16.99
CA GLY A 114 -4.69 0.60 16.90
C GLY A 114 -5.45 -0.26 15.88
N HIS A 115 -5.54 -1.56 16.17
CA HIS A 115 -6.10 -2.54 15.23
C HIS A 115 -7.63 -2.64 15.27
N GLU A 116 -8.25 -2.24 16.37
CA GLU A 116 -9.70 -2.36 16.60
C GLU A 116 -10.52 -1.68 15.52
N LYS A 117 -10.12 -0.48 15.05
CA LYS A 117 -10.85 0.21 13.98
C LYS A 117 -10.90 -0.58 12.67
N TYR A 118 -9.83 -1.30 12.36
CA TYR A 118 -9.73 -2.09 11.14
C TYR A 118 -10.51 -3.39 11.26
N ILE A 119 -10.49 -4.03 12.44
CA ILE A 119 -11.34 -5.19 12.74
C ILE A 119 -12.83 -4.79 12.69
N ASN A 120 -13.19 -3.68 13.33
CA ASN A 120 -14.56 -3.18 13.32
C ASN A 120 -15.05 -2.88 11.90
N LEU A 121 -14.19 -2.38 10.99
CA LEU A 121 -14.56 -2.21 9.58
C LEU A 121 -14.89 -3.57 8.92
N LEU A 122 -14.12 -4.62 9.21
CA LEU A 122 -14.39 -5.95 8.68
C LEU A 122 -15.71 -6.50 9.23
N GLU A 123 -15.98 -6.31 10.51
CA GLU A 123 -17.22 -6.77 11.18
C GLU A 123 -18.44 -5.85 10.95
N ALA A 124 -18.27 -4.65 10.39
CA ALA A 124 -19.34 -3.64 10.26
C ALA A 124 -20.38 -3.94 9.16
N GLY A 125 -20.14 -4.99 8.37
CA GLY A 125 -21.02 -5.44 7.29
C GLY A 125 -21.01 -4.54 6.06
N ARG A 126 -21.77 -4.98 5.05
CA ARG A 126 -21.66 -4.51 3.66
C ARG A 126 -21.86 -3.01 3.47
N GLN A 127 -22.80 -2.41 4.19
CA GLN A 127 -23.13 -0.98 4.04
C GLN A 127 -21.95 -0.10 4.46
N LYS A 128 -21.29 -0.43 5.57
CA LYS A 128 -20.17 0.32 6.13
C LYS A 128 -18.87 0.08 5.35
N GLN A 129 -18.66 -1.15 4.90
CA GLN A 129 -17.58 -1.48 3.95
C GLN A 129 -17.72 -0.71 2.63
N THR A 130 -18.94 -0.58 2.11
CA THR A 130 -19.21 0.24 0.91
C THR A 130 -18.89 1.71 1.15
N ALA A 131 -19.26 2.26 2.32
CA ALA A 131 -18.92 3.64 2.67
C ALA A 131 -17.39 3.87 2.75
N PHE A 132 -16.62 2.90 3.23
CA PHE A 132 -15.15 2.93 3.16
C PHE A 132 -14.68 2.98 1.70
N ILE A 133 -15.14 2.05 0.85
CA ILE A 133 -14.76 1.95 -0.57
C ILE A 133 -15.08 3.26 -1.33
N ASP A 134 -16.28 3.79 -1.16
CA ASP A 134 -16.72 5.01 -1.84
C ASP A 134 -15.89 6.21 -1.38
N SER A 135 -15.67 6.35 -0.06
CA SER A 135 -14.82 7.42 0.46
C SER A 135 -13.37 7.31 0.00
N ALA A 136 -12.86 6.08 -0.18
CA ALA A 136 -11.53 5.84 -0.71
C ALA A 136 -11.43 6.30 -2.16
N ARG A 137 -12.36 5.89 -3.01
CA ARG A 137 -12.46 6.33 -4.39
C ARG A 137 -12.53 7.86 -4.49
N ASP A 138 -13.37 8.48 -3.69
CA ASP A 138 -13.56 9.95 -3.70
C ASP A 138 -12.29 10.70 -3.28
N PHE A 139 -11.58 10.21 -2.25
CA PHE A 139 -10.28 10.78 -1.84
C PHE A 139 -9.26 10.72 -2.98
N LEU A 140 -9.12 9.56 -3.61
CA LEU A 140 -8.14 9.36 -4.68
C LEU A 140 -8.40 10.31 -5.85
N ARG A 141 -9.66 10.44 -6.26
CA ARG A 141 -10.06 11.33 -7.37
C ARG A 141 -9.90 12.80 -7.00
N SER A 142 -10.29 13.19 -5.78
CA SER A 142 -10.24 14.58 -5.33
C SER A 142 -8.82 15.13 -5.25
N TYR A 143 -7.84 14.27 -4.94
CA TYR A 143 -6.44 14.66 -4.77
C TYR A 143 -5.52 14.12 -5.88
N ASN A 144 -6.08 13.57 -6.96
CA ASN A 144 -5.35 13.08 -8.13
C ASN A 144 -4.31 12.01 -7.78
N PHE A 145 -4.64 11.04 -6.92
CA PHE A 145 -3.81 9.85 -6.71
C PHE A 145 -4.09 8.80 -7.79
N ASP A 146 -3.07 7.99 -8.11
CA ASP A 146 -3.17 6.91 -9.10
C ASP A 146 -3.63 5.58 -8.48
N GLY A 147 -3.82 5.53 -7.16
CA GLY A 147 -4.29 4.35 -6.46
C GLY A 147 -4.17 4.41 -4.95
N ILE A 148 -4.53 3.31 -4.29
CA ILE A 148 -4.52 3.18 -2.83
C ILE A 148 -3.65 2.01 -2.40
N ASP A 149 -3.00 2.18 -1.25
CA ASP A 149 -2.27 1.15 -0.55
C ASP A 149 -2.97 0.81 0.78
N LEU A 150 -3.35 -0.44 0.97
CA LEU A 150 -3.93 -0.91 2.23
C LEU A 150 -2.83 -1.42 3.15
N ALA A 151 -2.37 -0.55 4.06
CA ALA A 151 -1.47 -0.91 5.16
C ALA A 151 -2.28 -1.10 6.45
N PHE A 152 -3.27 -2.01 6.40
CA PHE A 152 -4.20 -2.24 7.49
C PHE A 152 -3.49 -2.73 8.76
N GLN A 153 -3.79 -2.07 9.88
CA GLN A 153 -3.18 -2.35 11.17
C GLN A 153 -3.86 -3.55 11.81
N LEU A 154 -3.62 -4.76 11.30
CA LEU A 154 -4.25 -5.98 11.82
C LEU A 154 -3.56 -6.48 13.11
N PRO A 155 -4.23 -7.34 13.92
CA PRO A 155 -3.63 -7.97 15.09
C PRO A 155 -2.30 -8.64 14.75
N ARG A 156 -1.30 -8.45 15.62
CA ARG A 156 0.08 -8.93 15.39
C ARG A 156 0.42 -10.13 16.23
N ASN A 157 1.31 -10.97 15.70
CA ASN A 157 1.96 -11.99 16.48
C ASN A 157 2.76 -11.36 17.62
N LYS A 158 2.62 -11.89 18.84
CA LYS A 158 3.43 -11.43 19.97
C LYS A 158 4.92 -11.71 19.67
N PRO A 159 5.83 -10.74 19.93
CA PRO A 159 7.25 -10.98 19.74
C PRO A 159 7.71 -12.16 20.60
N ARG A 160 8.56 -13.03 20.02
CA ARG A 160 9.09 -14.19 20.73
C ARG A 160 10.04 -13.70 21.83
N LYS A 161 9.57 -13.67 23.08
CA LYS A 161 10.44 -13.44 24.24
C LYS A 161 11.48 -14.57 24.29
N VAL A 162 12.76 -14.22 24.24
CA VAL A 162 13.85 -15.18 24.47
C VAL A 162 13.86 -15.46 25.97
N HIS A 163 13.54 -16.70 26.33
CA HIS A 163 13.69 -17.20 27.69
C HIS A 163 14.97 -18.02 27.76
N SER A 164 15.62 -18.05 28.93
CA SER A 164 16.64 -19.05 29.23
C SER A 164 16.05 -20.46 29.08
N ASP A 165 16.88 -21.49 28.88
CA ASP A 165 16.41 -22.86 28.63
C ASP A 165 15.45 -23.36 29.73
N ALA A 166 15.69 -22.97 30.99
CA ALA A 166 14.79 -23.24 32.11
C ALA A 166 13.42 -22.54 31.97
N GLY A 167 13.39 -21.32 31.43
CA GLY A 167 12.15 -20.58 31.16
C GLY A 167 11.34 -21.13 29.98
N ALA A 168 11.98 -21.80 29.02
CA ALA A 168 11.30 -22.48 27.92
C ALA A 168 10.57 -23.75 28.39
N VAL A 169 11.18 -24.51 29.31
CA VAL A 169 10.56 -25.69 29.95
C VAL A 169 9.38 -25.28 30.83
N TRP A 170 9.54 -24.25 31.66
CA TRP A 170 8.43 -23.71 32.47
C TRP A 170 7.27 -23.18 31.62
N LYS A 171 7.56 -22.54 30.48
CA LYS A 171 6.53 -22.09 29.55
C LYS A 171 5.80 -23.26 28.91
N SER A 172 6.48 -24.34 28.53
CA SER A 172 5.84 -25.52 27.95
C SER A 172 4.92 -26.22 28.95
N PHE A 173 5.35 -26.31 30.21
CA PHE A 173 4.52 -26.78 31.32
C PHE A 173 3.34 -25.84 31.56
N LYS A 174 3.55 -24.52 31.64
CA LYS A 174 2.46 -23.55 31.83
C LYS A 174 1.49 -23.55 30.64
N LYS A 175 1.97 -23.71 29.41
CA LYS A 175 1.14 -23.81 28.21
C LYS A 175 0.20 -25.02 28.26
N PHE A 176 0.65 -26.13 28.85
CA PHE A 176 -0.18 -27.32 29.09
C PHE A 176 -1.36 -27.05 30.04
N PHE A 177 -1.23 -26.12 31.00
CA PHE A 177 -2.28 -25.80 31.97
C PHE A 177 -3.08 -24.53 31.68
N THR A 178 -2.61 -23.63 30.79
CA THR A 178 -3.22 -22.29 30.62
C THR A 178 -3.91 -22.07 29.26
N GLY A 179 -3.91 -23.06 28.36
CA GLY A 179 -4.49 -22.92 27.01
C GLY A 179 -3.70 -21.97 26.10
N ASP A 180 -3.88 -22.09 24.79
CA ASP A 180 -3.28 -21.18 23.82
C ASP A 180 -3.87 -19.77 23.97
N PHE A 181 -3.01 -18.75 24.06
CA PHE A 181 -3.45 -17.35 23.99
C PHE A 181 -3.80 -17.04 22.53
N ILE A 182 -5.09 -16.97 22.22
CA ILE A 182 -5.59 -16.66 20.89
C ILE A 182 -5.47 -15.14 20.67
N VAL A 183 -4.71 -14.71 19.64
CA VAL A 183 -4.49 -13.28 19.33
C VAL A 183 -5.73 -12.66 18.68
N ASP A 184 -6.48 -13.48 17.95
CA ASP A 184 -7.74 -13.13 17.30
C ASP A 184 -8.58 -14.42 17.20
N GLU A 185 -9.69 -14.46 17.92
CA GLU A 185 -10.57 -15.64 18.00
C GLU A 185 -11.30 -15.90 16.69
N LYS A 186 -11.50 -14.86 15.86
CA LYS A 186 -12.23 -14.91 14.59
C LYS A 186 -11.31 -14.69 13.40
N ALA A 187 -10.07 -15.20 13.50
CA ALA A 187 -9.05 -14.90 12.52
C ALA A 187 -9.45 -15.27 11.07
N ASP A 188 -10.14 -16.40 10.90
CA ASP A 188 -10.62 -16.90 9.61
C ASP A 188 -11.79 -16.07 9.04
N GLU A 189 -12.74 -15.67 9.88
CA GLU A 189 -13.85 -14.77 9.48
C GLU A 189 -13.30 -13.42 9.00
N HIS A 190 -12.37 -12.83 9.77
CA HIS A 190 -11.71 -11.58 9.38
C HIS A 190 -10.90 -11.71 8.09
N LYS A 191 -10.37 -12.89 7.78
CA LYS A 191 -9.65 -13.15 6.53
C LYS A 191 -10.62 -13.16 5.34
N GLU A 192 -11.78 -13.79 5.49
CA GLU A 192 -12.84 -13.81 4.48
C GLU A 192 -13.37 -12.39 4.21
N GLU A 193 -13.73 -11.66 5.27
CA GLU A 193 -14.22 -10.28 5.17
C GLU A 193 -13.18 -9.35 4.54
N LEU A 194 -11.90 -9.47 4.90
CA LEU A 194 -10.84 -8.67 4.29
C LEU A 194 -10.67 -9.01 2.80
N THR A 195 -10.75 -10.29 2.46
CA THR A 195 -10.65 -10.75 1.07
C THR A 195 -11.78 -10.18 0.22
N ASP A 196 -13.01 -10.19 0.73
CA ASP A 196 -14.16 -9.66 0.02
C ASP A 196 -14.12 -8.14 -0.08
N LEU A 197 -13.77 -7.44 1.01
CA LEU A 197 -13.51 -6.00 0.98
C LEU A 197 -12.48 -5.61 -0.09
N ILE A 198 -11.37 -6.35 -0.19
CA ILE A 198 -10.33 -6.13 -1.20
C ILE A 198 -10.85 -6.38 -2.61
N LYS A 199 -11.62 -7.45 -2.84
CA LYS A 199 -12.22 -7.74 -4.15
C LYS A 199 -13.14 -6.60 -4.58
N ASP A 200 -13.98 -6.12 -3.69
CA ASP A 200 -14.94 -5.05 -3.99
C ASP A 200 -14.26 -3.71 -4.21
N LEU A 201 -13.28 -3.37 -3.37
CA LEU A 201 -12.45 -2.20 -3.58
C LEU A 201 -11.75 -2.27 -4.95
N LYS A 202 -11.14 -3.41 -5.29
CA LYS A 202 -10.50 -3.61 -6.59
C LYS A 202 -11.47 -3.43 -7.76
N ASN A 203 -12.69 -3.97 -7.65
CA ASN A 203 -13.71 -3.85 -8.68
C ASN A 203 -14.15 -2.40 -8.87
N THR A 204 -14.36 -1.66 -7.79
CA THR A 204 -14.71 -0.23 -7.83
C THR A 204 -13.58 0.59 -8.47
N LEU A 205 -12.33 0.41 -8.03
CA LEU A 205 -11.17 1.18 -8.50
C LEU A 205 -10.80 0.90 -9.96
N ARG A 206 -11.07 -0.31 -10.46
CA ARG A 206 -10.85 -0.67 -11.88
C ARG A 206 -11.61 0.23 -12.85
N SER A 207 -12.80 0.69 -12.48
CA SER A 207 -13.62 1.56 -13.33
C SER A 207 -12.97 2.92 -13.60
N ASP A 208 -12.09 3.38 -12.69
CA ASP A 208 -11.37 4.64 -12.79
C ASP A 208 -9.88 4.47 -13.16
N ASN A 209 -9.46 3.26 -13.52
CA ASN A 209 -8.05 2.93 -13.77
C ASN A 209 -7.12 3.25 -12.57
N LEU A 210 -7.63 3.07 -11.35
CA LEU A 210 -6.87 3.27 -10.11
C LEU A 210 -6.21 1.96 -9.65
N LEU A 211 -4.99 2.07 -9.13
CA LEU A 211 -4.20 0.97 -8.60
C LEU A 211 -4.63 0.60 -7.18
N LEU A 212 -4.38 -0.67 -6.81
CA LEU A 212 -4.56 -1.18 -5.46
C LEU A 212 -3.32 -2.00 -5.08
N SER A 213 -2.67 -1.62 -3.98
CA SER A 213 -1.63 -2.41 -3.33
C SER A 213 -2.02 -2.80 -1.91
N LEU A 214 -1.38 -3.84 -1.40
CA LEU A 214 -1.53 -4.30 -0.02
C LEU A 214 -0.15 -4.27 0.63
N THR A 215 -0.06 -3.68 1.81
CA THR A 215 1.16 -3.66 2.61
C THR A 215 0.96 -4.53 3.84
N VAL A 216 1.66 -5.67 3.87
CA VAL A 216 1.69 -6.55 5.04
C VAL A 216 2.65 -5.95 6.07
N LEU A 217 2.09 -5.36 7.13
CA LEU A 217 2.87 -4.69 8.17
C LEU A 217 3.73 -5.65 9.00
N PRO A 218 4.81 -5.17 9.64
CA PRO A 218 5.69 -6.01 10.44
C PRO A 218 4.96 -6.77 11.56
N ASN A 219 5.19 -8.08 11.61
CA ASN A 219 4.57 -9.03 12.55
C ASN A 219 3.06 -9.25 12.37
N VAL A 220 2.46 -8.78 11.28
CA VAL A 220 1.14 -9.27 10.84
C VAL A 220 1.33 -10.65 10.21
N ASN A 221 0.54 -11.62 10.64
CA ASN A 221 0.63 -12.98 10.14
C ASN A 221 -0.07 -13.10 8.78
N SER A 222 0.71 -13.29 7.71
CA SER A 222 0.15 -13.44 6.36
C SER A 222 -0.74 -14.67 6.24
N SER A 223 -0.37 -15.82 6.82
CA SER A 223 -1.13 -17.06 6.70
C SER A 223 -2.56 -16.96 7.26
N CYS A 224 -2.74 -16.15 8.30
CA CYS A 224 -4.03 -15.95 8.97
C CYS A 224 -4.85 -14.78 8.43
N LYS A 225 -4.29 -13.93 7.55
CA LYS A 225 -4.93 -12.66 7.16
C LYS A 225 -4.93 -12.37 5.66
N TYR A 226 -4.12 -13.06 4.87
CA TYR A 226 -4.02 -12.90 3.42
C TYR A 226 -4.05 -14.26 2.72
#